data_AF-A0A2T0FMA8-F1
#
_entry.id   AF-A0A2T0FMA8-F1
#
_cell.length_a   1.000
_cell.length_b   1.000
_cell.length_c   1.000
_cell.angle_alpha   90.00
_cell.angle_beta   90.00
_cell.angle_gamma   90.00
#
_symmetry.space_group_name_H-M   'P 1'
#
loop_
_entity.id
_entity.type
_entity.pdbx_description
1 polymer ?
#
loop_
_entity_poly.entity_id
_entity_poly.type
_entity_poly.pdbx_seq_one_letter_code
_entity_poly.pdbx_strand_id
1 'polypeptide(L)'
;MLAVSRLALRSSVRPALRSVVASPVMISRRGLFEGYGLPQPPGNIVGTVNDAVPTPAPDAVHGSYHWTFERLVAVSLVPLTVLPVATGTLSPAVDALFGGLLIAHCITGFQSCITDYIPTRKFPRGHIFCNWLLYIGSAGALYGVYKIETEEEGISGAVKKIWNA
;
A
#
# COMPACT_ATOMS: atom_id res chain seq x y z
N MET A 1 -90.80 -6.16 -15.85
CA MET A 1 -90.78 -6.55 -14.43
C MET A 1 -89.70 -7.60 -14.24
N LEU A 2 -88.71 -7.30 -13.37
CA LEU A 2 -87.90 -8.23 -12.54
C LEU A 2 -87.06 -9.30 -13.29
N ALA A 3 -85.77 -9.54 -13.03
CA ALA A 3 -84.94 -9.26 -11.87
C ALA A 3 -83.46 -9.17 -12.31
N VAL A 4 -82.77 -8.14 -11.83
CA VAL A 4 -81.31 -8.01 -11.94
C VAL A 4 -80.69 -8.90 -10.86
N SER A 5 -80.05 -9.99 -11.28
CA SER A 5 -79.36 -10.91 -10.37
C SER A 5 -78.01 -10.32 -9.96
N ARG A 6 -77.85 -10.07 -8.66
CA ARG A 6 -76.64 -9.51 -8.05
C ARG A 6 -75.57 -10.59 -7.92
N LEU A 7 -74.58 -10.63 -8.81
CA LEU A 7 -73.37 -11.43 -8.61
C LEU A 7 -72.27 -10.53 -8.05
N ALA A 8 -72.17 -10.50 -6.72
CA ALA A 8 -71.08 -9.84 -6.00
C ALA A 8 -69.81 -10.67 -6.14
N LEU A 9 -68.97 -10.33 -7.12
CA LEU A 9 -67.63 -10.91 -7.25
C LEU A 9 -66.69 -10.25 -6.23
N ARG A 10 -66.68 -10.77 -4.99
CA ARG A 10 -65.62 -10.46 -4.02
C ARG A 10 -64.37 -11.25 -4.42
N SER A 11 -63.49 -10.67 -5.23
CA SER A 11 -62.12 -11.18 -5.34
C SER A 11 -61.30 -10.65 -4.16
N SER A 12 -60.89 -11.57 -3.28
CA SER A 12 -59.98 -11.28 -2.19
C SER A 12 -58.58 -11.03 -2.75
N VAL A 13 -58.22 -9.76 -2.99
CA VAL A 13 -56.82 -9.39 -3.23
C VAL A 13 -56.10 -9.45 -1.90
N ARG A 14 -55.49 -10.60 -1.60
CA ARG A 14 -54.48 -10.69 -0.53
C ARG A 14 -53.19 -10.08 -1.09
N PRO A 15 -52.60 -9.03 -0.49
CA PRO A 15 -51.24 -8.67 -0.86
C PRO A 15 -50.35 -9.82 -0.40
N ALA A 16 -49.76 -10.54 -1.36
CA ALA A 16 -48.69 -11.46 -1.06
C ALA A 16 -47.50 -10.60 -0.60
N LEU A 17 -47.34 -10.45 0.71
CA LEU A 17 -46.08 -10.02 1.31
C LEU A 17 -45.04 -11.09 0.96
N ARG A 18 -44.43 -10.96 -0.22
CA ARG A 18 -43.17 -11.63 -0.53
C ARG A 18 -42.16 -11.08 0.45
N SER A 19 -41.80 -11.86 1.46
CA SER A 19 -40.57 -11.60 2.19
C SER A 19 -39.44 -11.61 1.16
N VAL A 20 -38.93 -10.42 0.84
CA VAL A 20 -37.61 -10.32 0.23
C VAL A 20 -36.66 -10.75 1.33
N VAL A 21 -36.46 -12.06 1.48
CA VAL A 21 -35.31 -12.59 2.20
C VAL A 21 -34.13 -12.11 1.37
N ALA A 22 -33.55 -10.98 1.77
CA ALA A 22 -32.28 -10.55 1.23
C ALA A 22 -31.31 -11.70 1.50
N SER A 23 -30.99 -12.48 0.46
CA SER A 23 -29.89 -13.42 0.54
C SER A 23 -28.70 -12.63 1.08
N PRO A 24 -28.12 -12.99 2.24
CA PRO A 24 -26.92 -12.31 2.68
C PRO A 24 -25.93 -12.50 1.54
N VAL A 25 -25.46 -11.39 0.98
CA VAL A 25 -24.34 -11.42 0.04
C VAL A 25 -23.22 -12.12 0.81
N MET A 26 -22.98 -13.38 0.49
CA MET A 26 -21.80 -14.10 0.92
C MET A 26 -20.63 -13.40 0.25
N ILE A 27 -20.14 -12.33 0.90
CA ILE A 27 -18.85 -11.75 0.58
C ILE A 27 -17.87 -12.89 0.77
N SER A 28 -17.40 -13.44 -0.35
CA SER A 28 -16.32 -14.42 -0.36
C SER A 28 -15.20 -13.85 0.49
N ARG A 29 -14.93 -14.50 1.61
CA ARG A 29 -13.96 -14.08 2.63
C ARG A 29 -12.52 -14.20 2.16
N ARG A 30 -12.26 -14.16 0.85
CA ARG A 30 -10.91 -14.21 0.27
C ARG A 30 -10.11 -12.99 0.70
N GLY A 31 -9.47 -13.10 1.85
CA GLY A 31 -8.73 -12.02 2.50
C GLY A 31 -7.52 -11.56 1.69
N LEU A 32 -7.03 -10.35 1.98
CA LEU A 32 -5.80 -9.79 1.40
C LEU A 32 -4.59 -10.72 1.57
N PHE A 33 -4.58 -11.53 2.63
CA PHE A 33 -3.52 -12.47 2.99
C PHE A 33 -4.01 -13.93 3.04
N GLU A 34 -5.02 -14.27 2.23
CA GLU A 34 -5.49 -15.66 2.11
C GLU A 34 -4.37 -16.52 1.52
N GLY A 35 -3.75 -17.39 2.35
CA GLY A 35 -2.58 -18.17 1.97
C GLY A 35 -1.60 -18.51 3.11
N TYR A 36 -1.70 -17.87 4.28
CA TYR A 36 -0.93 -18.28 5.46
C TYR A 36 -1.31 -19.72 5.86
N GLY A 37 -0.32 -20.63 5.88
CA GLY A 37 -0.53 -22.06 6.17
C GLY A 37 -1.02 -22.94 5.01
N LEU A 38 -1.29 -22.39 3.81
CA LEU A 38 -1.61 -23.21 2.64
C LEU A 38 -0.32 -23.85 2.04
N PRO A 39 -0.40 -25.06 1.48
CA PRO A 39 0.71 -25.66 0.75
C PRO A 39 1.19 -24.68 -0.33
N GLN A 40 2.50 -24.57 -0.51
CA GLN A 40 3.02 -23.70 -1.57
C GLN A 40 2.42 -24.14 -2.90
N PRO A 41 2.02 -23.21 -3.79
CA PRO A 41 1.63 -23.59 -5.13
C PRO A 41 2.76 -24.44 -5.73
N PRO A 42 2.43 -25.57 -6.36
CA PRO A 42 3.44 -26.49 -6.89
C PRO A 42 4.43 -25.70 -7.74
N GLY A 43 5.73 -25.94 -7.51
CA GLY A 43 6.79 -25.31 -8.28
C GLY A 43 6.54 -25.58 -9.76
N ASN A 44 6.41 -24.51 -10.56
CA ASN A 44 6.18 -24.64 -11.99
C ASN A 44 7.51 -25.02 -12.66
N ILE A 45 7.82 -26.32 -12.72
CA ILE A 45 8.94 -26.82 -13.51
C ILE A 45 8.50 -26.77 -14.97
N VAL A 46 8.95 -25.74 -15.68
CA VAL A 46 8.73 -25.61 -17.13
C VAL A 46 9.91 -26.28 -17.83
N GLY A 47 9.67 -27.44 -18.46
CA GLY A 47 10.68 -28.21 -19.19
C GLY A 47 11.11 -29.52 -18.50
N THR A 48 12.11 -30.16 -19.09
CA THR A 48 12.78 -31.38 -18.62
C THR A 48 14.07 -31.02 -17.88
N VAL A 49 14.70 -32.01 -17.21
CA VAL A 49 15.98 -31.83 -16.50
C VAL A 49 17.11 -31.33 -17.42
N ASN A 50 17.00 -31.57 -18.72
CA ASN A 50 18.00 -31.19 -19.71
C ASN A 50 17.70 -29.84 -20.40
N ASP A 51 16.55 -29.24 -20.13
CA ASP A 51 16.18 -27.96 -20.73
C ASP A 51 16.82 -26.80 -19.96
N ALA A 52 17.43 -25.86 -20.68
CA ALA A 52 18.00 -24.66 -20.08
C ALA A 52 16.89 -23.80 -19.46
N VAL A 53 17.10 -23.34 -18.23
CA VAL A 53 16.17 -22.41 -17.57
C VAL A 53 16.10 -21.12 -18.38
N PRO A 54 14.90 -20.67 -18.80
CA PRO A 54 14.78 -19.41 -19.53
C PRO A 54 15.16 -18.26 -18.60
N THR A 55 16.24 -17.57 -18.95
CA THR A 55 16.66 -16.36 -18.23
C THR A 55 15.83 -15.17 -18.72
N PRO A 56 15.19 -14.40 -17.82
CA PRO A 56 14.54 -13.16 -18.21
C PRO A 56 15.57 -12.19 -18.82
N ALA A 57 15.11 -11.34 -19.74
CA ALA A 57 15.97 -10.30 -20.31
C ALA A 57 16.51 -9.39 -19.19
N PRO A 58 17.79 -8.96 -19.25
CA PRO A 58 18.36 -8.11 -18.23
C PRO A 58 17.65 -6.75 -18.19
N ASP A 59 17.22 -6.33 -16.99
CA ASP A 59 16.68 -5.00 -16.71
C ASP A 59 17.60 -4.28 -15.72
N ALA A 60 18.40 -3.34 -16.24
CA ALA A 60 19.34 -2.57 -15.42
C ALA A 60 18.63 -1.63 -14.43
N VAL A 61 17.38 -1.22 -14.72
CA VAL A 61 16.59 -0.36 -13.83
C VAL A 61 16.21 -1.13 -12.58
N HIS A 62 15.70 -2.37 -12.72
CA HIS A 62 15.38 -3.23 -11.57
C HIS A 62 16.60 -3.85 -10.89
N GLY A 63 17.78 -3.81 -11.51
CA GLY A 63 19.03 -4.33 -10.96
C GLY A 63 19.98 -3.22 -10.50
N SER A 64 21.02 -2.98 -11.32
CA SER A 64 22.18 -2.18 -10.96
C SER A 64 21.88 -0.71 -10.67
N TYR A 65 20.98 -0.08 -11.43
CA TYR A 65 20.68 1.35 -11.25
C TYR A 65 19.90 1.62 -9.97
N HIS A 66 18.89 0.80 -9.67
CA HIS A 66 18.16 0.90 -8.41
C HIS A 66 19.10 0.68 -7.21
N TRP A 67 19.95 -0.35 -7.25
CA TRP A 67 20.94 -0.58 -6.18
C TRP A 67 21.87 0.63 -5.98
N THR A 68 22.43 1.16 -7.08
CA THR A 68 23.36 2.30 -7.01
C THR A 68 22.67 3.55 -6.47
N PHE A 69 21.44 3.81 -6.90
CA PHE A 69 20.62 4.91 -6.40
C PHE A 69 20.38 4.79 -4.89
N GLU A 70 19.97 3.63 -4.40
CA GLU A 70 19.74 3.41 -2.96
C GLU A 70 21.01 3.65 -2.13
N ARG A 71 22.17 3.18 -2.62
CA ARG A 71 23.44 3.39 -1.92
C ARG A 71 23.82 4.87 -1.89
N LEU A 72 23.61 5.60 -2.99
CA LEU A 72 23.86 7.04 -3.05
C LEU A 72 22.99 7.79 -2.04
N VAL A 73 21.69 7.49 -1.98
CA VAL A 73 20.77 8.09 -1.01
C VAL A 73 21.17 7.74 0.43
N ALA A 74 21.55 6.50 0.71
CA ALA A 74 21.99 6.11 2.05
C ALA A 74 23.27 6.83 2.48
N VAL A 75 24.25 6.95 1.58
CA VAL A 75 25.51 7.66 1.86
C VAL A 75 25.28 9.17 2.03
N SER A 76 24.39 9.78 1.25
CA SER A 76 24.08 11.21 1.39
C SER A 76 23.35 11.56 2.68
N LEU A 77 22.57 10.64 3.23
CA LEU A 77 21.91 10.82 4.54
C LEU A 77 22.90 10.86 5.71
N VAL A 78 24.07 10.23 5.61
CA VAL A 78 25.06 10.23 6.70
C VAL A 78 25.50 11.65 7.10
N PRO A 79 26.00 12.52 6.21
CA PRO A 79 26.32 13.89 6.60
C PRO A 79 25.07 14.70 6.97
N LEU A 80 23.94 14.52 6.29
CA LEU A 80 22.71 15.27 6.55
C LEU A 80 22.11 14.98 7.94
N THR A 81 22.31 13.79 8.48
CA THR A 81 21.89 13.44 9.85
C THR A 81 22.81 14.03 10.92
N VAL A 82 24.11 14.17 10.62
CA VAL A 82 25.10 14.71 11.57
C VAL A 82 25.05 16.23 11.64
N LEU A 83 24.80 16.93 10.53
CA LEU A 83 24.73 18.39 10.47
C LEU A 83 23.82 19.04 11.53
N PRO A 84 22.53 18.67 11.69
CA PRO A 84 21.66 19.29 12.68
C PRO A 84 22.14 19.06 14.11
N VAL A 85 22.82 17.95 14.40
CA VAL A 85 23.40 17.69 15.73
C VAL A 85 24.57 18.64 16.01
N ALA A 86 25.37 18.95 14.99
CA ALA A 86 26.52 19.85 15.11
C ALA A 86 26.15 21.34 15.09
N THR A 87 25.14 21.73 14.31
CA THR A 87 24.77 23.15 14.08
C THR A 87 23.45 23.56 14.73
N GLY A 88 22.70 22.62 15.31
CA GLY A 88 21.40 22.84 15.95
C GLY A 88 20.23 22.74 14.97
N THR A 89 20.06 23.75 14.11
CA THR A 89 18.96 23.81 13.13
C THR A 89 19.51 23.99 11.73
N LEU A 90 18.90 23.34 10.74
CA LEU A 90 19.29 23.44 9.34
C LEU A 90 18.63 24.64 8.66
N SER A 91 19.15 25.04 7.50
CA SER A 91 18.41 25.95 6.63
C SER A 91 17.20 25.21 6.01
N PRO A 92 16.07 25.87 5.75
CA PRO A 92 14.87 25.21 5.24
C PRO A 92 15.09 24.38 3.97
N ALA A 93 15.98 24.85 3.07
CA ALA A 93 16.32 24.10 1.86
C ALA A 93 17.07 22.79 2.14
N VAL A 94 18.00 22.81 3.11
CA VAL A 94 18.78 21.61 3.49
C VAL A 94 17.92 20.67 4.33
N ASP A 95 17.06 21.20 5.19
CA ASP A 95 16.14 20.40 6.01
C ASP A 95 15.06 19.71 5.14
N ALA A 96 14.49 20.44 4.17
CA ALA A 96 13.60 19.86 3.16
C ALA A 96 14.29 18.78 2.31
N LEU A 97 15.55 19.00 1.91
CA LEU A 97 16.35 18.00 1.20
C LEU A 97 16.57 16.76 2.06
N PHE A 98 16.90 16.95 3.34
CA PHE A 98 17.05 15.87 4.31
C PHE A 98 15.76 15.07 4.45
N GLY A 99 14.62 15.74 4.65
CA GLY A 99 13.30 15.10 4.72
C GLY A 99 12.93 14.32 3.46
N GLY A 100 13.18 14.90 2.28
CA GLY A 100 12.91 14.25 0.99
C GLY A 100 13.76 13.00 0.77
N LEU A 101 15.07 13.08 1.04
CA LEU A 101 15.97 11.92 0.95
C LEU A 101 15.65 10.84 1.99
N LEU A 102 15.25 11.24 3.20
CA LEU A 102 14.82 10.32 4.24
C LEU A 102 13.58 9.54 3.81
N ILE A 103 12.58 10.22 3.24
CA ILE A 103 11.39 9.57 2.69
C ILE A 103 11.78 8.62 1.54
N ALA A 104 12.65 9.05 0.62
CA ALA A 104 13.11 8.20 -0.47
C ALA A 104 13.79 6.92 0.03
N HIS A 105 14.64 7.02 1.06
CA HIS A 105 15.29 5.88 1.71
C HIS A 105 14.27 4.94 2.39
N CYS A 106 13.26 5.51 3.07
CA CYS A 106 12.21 4.73 3.70
C CYS A 106 11.33 3.99 2.67
N ILE A 107 11.03 4.60 1.51
CA ILE A 107 10.26 3.96 0.44
C ILE A 107 10.97 2.70 -0.05
N THR A 108 12.24 2.79 -0.42
CA THR A 108 12.99 1.63 -0.95
C THR A 108 13.22 0.56 0.12
N GLY A 109 13.48 0.97 1.36
CA GLY A 109 13.61 0.07 2.50
C GLY A 109 12.32 -0.71 2.79
N PHE A 110 11.17 -0.02 2.86
CA PHE A 110 9.89 -0.69 3.08
C PHE A 110 9.44 -1.52 1.88
N GLN A 111 9.72 -1.09 0.65
CA GLN A 111 9.45 -1.88 -0.54
C GLN A 111 10.23 -3.20 -0.54
N SER A 112 11.48 -3.19 -0.07
CA SER A 112 12.29 -4.40 0.14
C SER A 112 11.63 -5.33 1.17
N CYS A 113 11.23 -4.80 2.34
CA CYS A 113 10.51 -5.58 3.36
C CYS A 113 9.19 -6.18 2.82
N ILE A 114 8.41 -5.43 2.04
CA ILE A 114 7.17 -5.91 1.45
C ILE A 114 7.45 -7.05 0.46
N THR A 115 8.51 -6.93 -0.35
CA THR A 115 8.89 -7.95 -1.32
C THR A 115 9.31 -9.25 -0.65
N ASP A 116 10.07 -9.18 0.43
CA ASP A 116 10.58 -10.35 1.16
C ASP A 116 9.49 -11.07 1.95
N TYR A 117 8.64 -10.34 2.66
CA TYR A 117 7.67 -10.93 3.59
C TYR A 117 6.27 -11.10 3.01
N ILE A 118 5.92 -10.36 1.96
CA ILE A 118 4.60 -10.41 1.29
C ILE A 118 4.82 -10.67 -0.20
N PRO A 119 5.27 -11.88 -0.59
CA PRO A 119 5.64 -12.16 -1.98
C PRO A 119 4.40 -12.21 -2.89
N THR A 120 4.54 -11.64 -4.09
CA THR A 120 3.48 -11.59 -5.14
C THR A 120 2.95 -12.97 -5.51
N ARG A 121 3.81 -14.00 -5.54
CA ARG A 121 3.44 -15.39 -5.87
C ARG A 121 2.41 -15.97 -4.90
N LYS A 122 2.43 -15.57 -3.63
CA LYS A 122 1.56 -16.12 -2.57
C LYS A 122 0.44 -15.17 -2.20
N PHE A 123 0.75 -13.87 -2.10
CA PHE A 123 -0.19 -12.83 -1.67
C PHE A 123 -0.27 -11.70 -2.70
N PRO A 124 -0.74 -11.94 -3.93
CA PRO A 124 -0.74 -10.92 -4.98
C PRO A 124 -1.56 -9.68 -4.59
N ARG A 125 -2.72 -9.87 -3.96
CA ARG A 125 -3.59 -8.76 -3.51
C ARG A 125 -2.99 -8.01 -2.33
N GLY A 126 -2.49 -8.74 -1.32
CA GLY A 126 -1.82 -8.15 -0.15
C GLY A 126 -0.57 -7.36 -0.54
N HIS A 127 0.24 -7.88 -1.46
CA HIS A 127 1.43 -7.20 -1.98
C HIS A 127 1.07 -5.87 -2.67
N ILE A 128 0.06 -5.89 -3.56
CA ILE A 128 -0.41 -4.66 -4.24
C ILE A 128 -0.95 -3.67 -3.21
N PHE A 129 -1.76 -4.12 -2.27
CA PHE A 129 -2.33 -3.27 -1.22
C PHE A 129 -1.24 -2.62 -0.35
N CYS A 130 -0.25 -3.38 0.11
CA CYS A 130 0.84 -2.85 0.93
C CYS A 130 1.70 -1.83 0.18
N ASN A 131 1.97 -2.05 -1.11
CA ASN A 131 2.69 -1.05 -1.92
C ASN A 131 1.86 0.24 -2.11
N TRP A 132 0.55 0.12 -2.33
CA TRP A 132 -0.32 1.31 -2.38
C TRP A 132 -0.36 2.08 -1.07
N LEU A 133 -0.46 1.36 0.05
CA LEU A 133 -0.38 1.96 1.39
C LEU A 133 0.95 2.70 1.58
N LEU A 134 2.06 2.08 1.16
CA LEU A 134 3.39 2.68 1.22
C LEU A 134 3.45 3.98 0.40
N TYR A 135 2.98 3.98 -0.84
CA TYR A 135 3.02 5.16 -1.70
C TYR A 135 2.11 6.28 -1.21
N ILE A 136 0.89 5.97 -0.78
CA ILE A 136 -0.05 6.95 -0.24
C ILE A 136 0.51 7.54 1.07
N GLY A 137 1.02 6.69 1.97
CA GLY A 137 1.64 7.13 3.21
C GLY A 137 2.86 8.01 2.96
N SER A 138 3.69 7.67 1.97
CA SER A 138 4.88 8.44 1.62
C SER A 138 4.53 9.78 0.96
N ALA A 139 3.49 9.83 0.13
CA ALA A 139 2.98 11.09 -0.41
C ALA A 139 2.43 12.00 0.70
N GLY A 140 1.71 11.43 1.67
CA GLY A 140 1.26 12.13 2.87
C GLY A 140 2.44 12.65 3.72
N ALA A 141 3.47 11.84 3.91
CA ALA A 141 4.69 12.24 4.61
C ALA A 141 5.41 13.38 3.90
N LEU A 142 5.51 13.32 2.57
CA LEU A 142 6.12 14.39 1.76
C LEU A 142 5.35 15.71 1.89
N TYR A 143 4.02 15.64 1.88
CA TYR A 143 3.17 16.80 2.16
C TYR A 143 3.37 17.33 3.60
N GLY A 144 3.54 16.42 4.57
CA GLY A 144 3.90 16.76 5.95
C GLY A 144 5.22 17.52 6.04
N VAL A 145 6.26 17.05 5.34
CA VAL A 145 7.55 17.76 5.21
C VAL A 145 7.34 19.15 4.62
N TYR A 146 6.60 19.27 3.53
CA TYR A 146 6.29 20.58 2.95
C TYR A 146 5.62 21.53 3.97
N LYS A 147 4.67 21.03 4.77
CA LYS A 147 3.94 21.82 5.76
C LYS A 147 4.84 22.28 6.91
N ILE A 148 5.66 21.40 7.49
CA ILE A 148 6.55 21.77 8.60
C ILE A 148 7.71 22.67 8.15
N GLU A 149 8.14 22.58 6.90
CA GLU A 149 9.17 23.46 6.35
C GLU A 149 8.61 24.85 5.98
N THR A 150 7.32 24.96 5.64
CA THR A 150 6.72 26.25 5.25
C THR A 150 6.06 27.00 6.41
N GLU A 151 5.51 26.29 7.40
CA GLU A 151 4.73 26.89 8.49
C GLU A 151 5.43 26.80 9.86
N GLU A 152 6.45 25.95 10.00
CA GLU A 152 7.16 25.70 11.26
C GLU A 152 8.69 25.89 11.10
N GLU A 153 9.47 25.46 12.09
CA GLU A 153 10.94 25.54 12.10
C GLU A 153 11.63 24.36 11.38
N GLY A 154 10.93 23.65 10.50
CA GLY A 154 11.44 22.47 9.79
C GLY A 154 11.57 21.21 10.65
N ILE A 155 12.05 20.13 10.04
CA ILE A 155 12.22 18.81 10.71
C ILE A 155 13.21 18.91 11.87
N SER A 156 14.37 19.52 11.66
CA SER A 156 15.41 19.66 12.67
C SER A 156 14.94 20.48 13.87
N GLY A 157 14.18 21.56 13.63
CA GLY A 157 13.54 22.36 14.67
C GLY A 157 12.47 21.57 15.44
N ALA A 158 11.63 20.81 14.73
CA ALA A 158 10.63 19.94 15.36
C ALA A 158 11.26 18.89 16.28
N VAL A 159 12.32 18.20 15.82
CA VAL A 159 13.07 17.23 16.65
C VAL A 159 13.67 17.91 17.88
N LYS A 160 14.25 19.10 17.73
CA LYS A 160 14.79 19.88 18.85
C LYS A 160 13.70 20.25 19.88
N LYS A 161 12.51 20.63 19.43
CA LYS A 161 11.37 20.92 20.32
C LYS A 161 10.91 19.67 21.07
N ILE A 162 10.79 18.53 20.37
CA ILE A 162 10.41 17.25 20.97
C ILE A 162 11.44 16.78 22.01
N TRP A 163 12.73 16.97 21.74
CA TRP A 163 13.79 16.54 22.65
C TRP A 163 13.85 17.34 23.96
N ASN A 164 13.46 18.62 23.91
CA ASN A 164 13.43 19.51 25.06
C ASN A 164 12.03 19.62 25.71
N ALA A 165 11.07 18.78 25.29
CA ALA A 165 9.71 18.75 25.81
C ALA A 165 9.60 18.02 27.16
#